data_AF-A0AAX2A9C8-F1
#
_entry.id   AF-A0AAX2A9C8-F1
#
_cell.length_a   1.000
_cell.length_b   1.000
_cell.length_c   1.000
_cell.angle_alpha   90.00
_cell.angle_beta   90.00
_cell.angle_gamma   90.00
#
_symmetry.space_group_name_H-M   'P 1'
#
loop_
_entity.id
_entity.type
_entity.pdbx_description
1 polymer ?
#
loop_
_entity_poly.entity_id
_entity_poly.type
_entity_poly.pdbx_seq_one_letter_code
_entity_poly.pdbx_strand_id
1 'polypeptide(L)' 'MQEDMPNFISNFKEEDPINKIIFNIISLIKTNHDYELAIDLIKQNNIKLEDIVSRSVRLSLVDFVKLADLMILNKGK' A
#
# COMPACT_ATOMS: atom_id res chain seq x y z
N MET A 1 -17.03 -44.30 8.25
CA MET A 1 -16.62 -43.03 8.88
C MET A 1 -16.25 -42.10 7.76
N GLN A 2 -17.12 -41.13 7.47
CA GLN A 2 -16.81 -40.03 6.56
C GLN A 2 -16.06 -38.99 7.38
N GLU A 3 -14.83 -38.67 6.99
CA GLU A 3 -14.08 -37.56 7.55
C GLU A 3 -14.56 -36.29 6.85
N ASP A 4 -15.33 -35.48 7.56
CA ASP A 4 -15.66 -34.12 7.18
C ASP A 4 -14.38 -33.26 7.23
N MET A 5 -13.63 -33.24 6.13
CA MET A 5 -12.54 -32.28 5.93
C MET A 5 -13.15 -30.87 5.89
N PRO A 6 -12.84 -29.98 6.85
CA PRO A 6 -13.32 -28.60 6.79
C PRO A 6 -12.78 -27.96 5.52
N ASN A 7 -13.65 -27.23 4.80
CA ASN A 7 -13.37 -26.44 3.59
C ASN A 7 -12.21 -25.43 3.80
N PHE A 8 -10.97 -25.90 3.86
CA PHE A 8 -9.81 -25.09 4.26
C PHE A 8 -9.12 -24.38 3.10
N ILE A 9 -9.67 -24.42 1.88
CA ILE A 9 -9.02 -23.82 0.71
C ILE A 9 -10.03 -23.01 -0.09
N SER A 10 -10.54 -21.91 0.49
CA SER A 10 -11.35 -20.94 -0.26
C SER A 10 -11.17 -19.52 0.26
N ASN A 11 -9.92 -19.07 0.41
CA ASN A 11 -9.61 -17.65 0.65
C ASN A 11 -8.33 -17.19 -0.05
N PHE A 12 -7.75 -18.01 -0.93
CA PHE A 12 -6.67 -17.53 -1.80
C PHE A 12 -7.29 -16.66 -2.89
N LYS A 13 -7.57 -15.40 -2.54
CA LYS A 13 -7.86 -14.37 -3.54
C LYS A 13 -6.56 -14.13 -4.28
N GLU A 14 -6.61 -14.30 -5.59
CA GLU A 14 -5.57 -13.84 -6.50
C GLU A 14 -5.12 -12.44 -6.05
N GLU A 15 -3.82 -12.27 -5.85
CA GLU A 15 -3.28 -11.08 -5.20
C GLU A 15 -3.70 -9.85 -6.03
N ASP A 16 -4.54 -8.99 -5.45
CA ASP A 16 -4.99 -7.78 -6.12
C ASP A 16 -3.73 -6.99 -6.56
N PRO A 17 -3.55 -6.69 -7.86
CA PRO A 17 -2.38 -5.98 -8.35
C PRO A 17 -2.06 -4.71 -7.58
N ILE A 18 -3.09 -4.06 -7.00
CA ILE A 18 -2.93 -2.88 -6.16
C ILE A 18 -2.10 -3.15 -4.89
N ASN A 19 -2.22 -4.35 -4.30
CA ASN A 19 -1.51 -4.71 -3.09
C ASN A 19 0.00 -4.76 -3.33
N LYS A 20 0.42 -5.27 -4.49
CA LYS A 20 1.83 -5.27 -4.89
C LYS A 20 2.37 -3.86 -5.07
N ILE A 21 1.60 -2.97 -5.67
CA ILE A 21 2.01 -1.58 -5.86
C ILE A 21 2.11 -0.87 -4.51
N ILE A 22 1.11 -1.03 -3.64
CA ILE A 22 1.12 -0.48 -2.28
C ILE A 22 2.29 -1.04 -1.45
N PHE A 23 2.59 -2.33 -1.57
CA PHE A 23 3.76 -2.93 -0.93
C PHE A 23 5.06 -2.28 -1.39
N ASN A 24 5.21 -2.02 -2.69
CA ASN A 24 6.39 -1.34 -3.23
C ASN A 24 6.50 0.10 -2.71
N ILE A 25 5.39 0.85 -2.69
CA ILE A 25 5.33 2.21 -2.14
C ILE A 25 5.78 2.20 -0.67
N ILE A 26 5.22 1.31 0.16
CA ILE A 26 5.58 1.20 1.58
C ILE A 26 7.05 0.80 1.73
N SER A 27 7.56 -0.10 0.90
CA SER A 27 8.95 -0.55 0.97
C SER A 27 9.93 0.57 0.63
N LEU A 28 9.62 1.41 -0.36
CA LEU A 28 10.44 2.59 -0.69
C LEU A 28 10.51 3.57 0.48
N ILE A 29 9.37 3.82 1.12
CA ILE A 29 9.30 4.76 2.25
C ILE A 29 10.06 4.20 3.46
N LYS A 30 9.83 2.93 3.84
CA LYS A 30 10.43 2.36 5.06
C LYS A 30 11.90 2.05 4.94
N THR A 31 12.34 1.55 3.79
CA THR A 31 13.71 1.09 3.60
C THR A 31 14.60 2.24 3.13
N ASN A 32 14.13 3.00 2.15
CA ASN A 32 14.95 3.98 1.46
C ASN A 32 14.64 5.42 1.88
N HIS A 33 13.54 5.64 2.62
CA HIS A 33 13.01 6.98 2.89
C HIS A 33 12.80 7.80 1.60
N ASP A 34 12.53 7.10 0.50
CA ASP A 34 12.36 7.70 -0.82
C ASP A 34 10.89 8.04 -1.03
N TYR A 35 10.52 9.22 -0.51
CA TYR A 35 9.16 9.74 -0.61
C TYR A 35 8.84 10.24 -2.02
N GLU A 36 9.83 10.71 -2.78
CA GLU A 36 9.60 11.23 -4.13
C GLU A 36 9.18 10.11 -5.08
N LEU A 37 9.95 9.02 -5.11
CA LEU A 37 9.62 7.87 -5.95
C LEU A 37 8.32 7.19 -5.51
N ALA A 38 8.04 7.15 -4.20
CA ALA A 38 6.78 6.67 -3.68
C ALA A 38 5.59 7.52 -4.20
N ILE A 39 5.72 8.85 -4.18
CA ILE A 39 4.70 9.77 -4.71
C ILE A 39 4.51 9.58 -6.22
N ASP A 40 5.59 9.38 -6.97
CA ASP A 40 5.50 9.14 -8.40
C ASP A 40 4.75 7.84 -8.71
N LEU A 41 5.02 6.76 -7.98
CA LEU A 41 4.26 5.51 -8.10
C LEU A 41 2.79 5.69 -7.76
N ILE A 42 2.47 6.47 -6.71
CA ILE A 42 1.09 6.78 -6.32
C ILE A 42 0.37 7.50 -7.46
N LYS A 43 1.01 8.51 -8.05
CA LYS A 43 0.45 9.28 -9.18
C LYS A 43 0.28 8.42 -10.43
N GLN A 44 1.31 7.68 -10.83
CA GLN A 44 1.31 6.85 -12.04
C GLN A 44 0.22 5.76 -11.99
N ASN A 45 -0.05 5.21 -10.81
CA ASN A 45 -1.04 4.15 -10.62
C ASN A 45 -2.40 4.69 -10.15
N ASN A 46 -2.58 6.02 -10.09
CA ASN A 46 -3.80 6.67 -9.63
C ASN A 46 -4.31 6.14 -8.27
N ILE A 47 -3.37 5.89 -7.35
CA ILE A 47 -3.66 5.37 -6.01
C ILE A 47 -4.09 6.51 -5.10
N LYS A 48 -5.16 6.33 -4.33
CA LYS A 48 -5.55 7.30 -3.31
C LYS A 48 -4.79 7.05 -2.02
N LEU A 49 -4.57 8.09 -1.23
CA LEU A 49 -4.01 7.96 0.12
C LEU A 49 -4.84 7.00 0.99
N GLU A 50 -6.18 7.02 0.85
CA GLU A 50 -7.09 6.09 1.53
C GLU A 50 -6.83 4.62 1.17
N ASP A 51 -6.44 4.34 -0.08
CA ASP A 51 -6.09 2.98 -0.51
C ASP A 51 -4.83 2.48 0.17
N ILE A 52 -3.89 3.40 0.42
CA ILE A 52 -2.68 3.11 1.19
C ILE A 52 -3.10 2.84 2.64
N VAL A 53 -3.78 3.77 3.32
CA VAL A 53 -4.18 3.62 4.74
C VAL A 53 -4.95 2.33 5.01
N SER A 54 -5.95 2.03 4.18
CA SER A 54 -6.82 0.86 4.36
C SER A 54 -6.08 -0.48 4.24
N ARG A 55 -4.91 -0.49 3.57
CA ARG A 55 -4.07 -1.67 3.34
C ARG A 55 -2.72 -1.58 4.05
N SER A 56 -2.40 -0.41 4.63
CA SER A 56 -1.13 -0.10 5.29
C SER A 56 -1.24 -0.27 6.79
N VAL A 57 -1.43 -1.50 7.26
CA VAL A 57 -1.04 -1.87 8.64
C VAL A 57 0.49 -1.76 8.82
N ARG A 58 1.23 -1.53 7.71
CA ARG A 58 2.69 -1.64 7.64
C ARG A 58 3.45 -0.30 7.65
N LEU A 59 2.79 0.85 7.43
CA LEU A 59 3.42 2.17 7.41
C LEU A 59 3.18 2.89 8.75
N SER A 60 4.21 3.54 9.30
CA SER A 60 4.04 4.29 10.55
C SER A 60 3.18 5.54 10.32
N LEU A 61 2.50 6.02 11.37
CA LEU A 61 1.71 7.24 11.29
C LEU A 61 2.59 8.45 10.88
N VAL A 62 3.83 8.50 11.38
CA VAL A 62 4.77 9.58 11.06
C VAL A 62 5.13 9.59 9.57
N ASP A 63 5.49 8.42 9.02
CA ASP A 63 5.82 8.31 7.59
C ASP A 63 4.60 8.60 6.71
N PHE A 64 3.42 8.17 7.15
CA PHE A 64 2.17 8.43 6.46
C PHE A 64 1.84 9.93 6.41
N VAL A 65 1.94 10.63 7.55
CA VAL A 65 1.73 12.09 7.60
C VAL A 65 2.74 12.81 6.73
N LYS A 66 4.02 12.43 6.80
CA LYS A 66 5.07 13.03 5.97
C LYS A 66 4.82 12.82 4.48
N LEU A 67 4.38 11.62 4.08
CA LEU A 67 3.99 11.34 2.70
C LEU A 67 2.82 12.24 2.27
N ALA A 68 1.78 12.36 3.10
CA ALA A 68 0.62 13.20 2.80
C ALA A 68 1.00 14.68 2.65
N ASP A 69 1.84 15.20 3.55
CA ASP A 69 2.33 16.59 3.51
C ASP A 69 3.09 16.85 2.20
N LEU A 70 4.01 15.96 1.82
CA LEU A 70 4.76 16.08 0.57
C LEU A 70 3.86 16.01 -0.66
N MET A 71 2.82 15.16 -0.65
CA MET A 71 1.84 15.11 -1.74
C MET A 71 1.01 16.39 -1.87
N ILE A 72 0.68 17.05 -0.75
CA ILE A 72 -0.03 18.33 -0.74
C ILE A 72 0.90 19.44 -1.28
N LEU A 73 2.15 19.49 -0.82
CA LEU A 73 3.13 20.48 -1.27
C LEU A 73 3.41 20.36 -2.78
N ASN A 74 3.50 19.13 -3.29
CA ASN A 74 3.73 18.85 -4.71
C ASN A 74 2.50 19.00 -5.61
N LYS A 75 1.32 19.34 -5.07
CA LYS A 75 0.13 19.70 -5.88
C LYS A 75 0.15 21.15 -6.37
N GLY A 76 1.01 22.00 -5.81
CA GLY A 76 1.08 23.43 -6.12
C GLY A 76 2.17 23.84 -7.12
N LYS A 77 2.93 22.89 -7.66
CA LYS A 77 3.91 23.09 -8.74
C LYS A 77 3.40 22.44 -10.01
#